data_AF-A0A510UQW3-F1
#
_entry.id   AF-A0A510UQW3-F1
#
_cell.length_a   1.000
_cell.length_b   1.000
_cell.length_c   1.000
_cell.angle_alpha   90.00
_cell.angle_beta   90.00
_cell.angle_gamma   90.00
#
_symmetry.space_group_name_H-M   'P 1'
#
loop_
_entity.id
_entity.type
_entity.pdbx_description
1 polymer ?
#
loop_
_entity_poly.entity_id
_entity_poly.type
_entity_poly.pdbx_seq_one_letter_code
_entity_poly.pdbx_strand_id
1 'polypeptide(L)'
;MNPTSRFEAAAQRVLQGDESRQAASLLEGVVLDDYLGDERLEELVYMLSMYAPGAGAPYCGPKELREVVERALSALRHPSEEREHGCGRQ
;
A
#
# COMPACT_ATOMS: atom_id res chain seq x y z
N MET A 1 -8.97 -3.21 -16.45
CA MET A 1 -9.23 -3.40 -15.00
C MET A 1 -8.74 -2.13 -14.32
N ASN A 2 -9.53 -1.49 -13.45
CA ASN A 2 -9.09 -0.24 -12.83
C ASN A 2 -7.87 -0.49 -11.92
N PRO A 3 -6.90 0.44 -11.84
CA PRO A 3 -5.70 0.29 -11.01
C PRO A 3 -6.09 0.04 -9.55
N THR A 4 -7.12 0.73 -9.05
CA THR A 4 -7.66 0.52 -7.70
C THR A 4 -8.18 -0.90 -7.49
N SER A 5 -8.88 -1.47 -8.47
CA SER A 5 -9.39 -2.84 -8.36
C SER A 5 -8.28 -3.90 -8.38
N ARG A 6 -7.18 -3.65 -9.12
CA ARG A 6 -5.99 -4.53 -9.09
C ARG A 6 -5.31 -4.45 -7.72
N PHE A 7 -5.17 -3.24 -7.18
CA PHE A 7 -4.57 -3.01 -5.87
C PHE A 7 -5.41 -3.65 -4.76
N GLU A 8 -6.73 -3.46 -4.78
CA GLU A 8 -7.66 -4.07 -3.82
C GLU A 8 -7.58 -5.59 -3.81
N ALA A 9 -7.50 -6.23 -4.99
CA ALA A 9 -7.38 -7.68 -5.09
C ALA A 9 -6.05 -8.19 -4.50
N ALA A 10 -4.95 -7.48 -4.71
CA ALA A 10 -3.66 -7.84 -4.13
C ALA A 10 -3.62 -7.59 -2.61
N ALA A 11 -4.14 -6.44 -2.17
CA ALA A 11 -4.22 -6.06 -0.76
C ALA A 11 -5.09 -7.03 0.04
N GLN A 12 -6.22 -7.49 -0.51
CA GLN A 12 -7.10 -8.46 0.13
C GLN A 12 -6.39 -9.75 0.52
N ARG A 13 -5.43 -10.25 -0.28
CA ARG A 13 -4.66 -11.45 0.07
C ARG A 13 -3.87 -11.27 1.35
N VAL A 14 -3.16 -10.14 1.45
CA VAL A 14 -2.39 -9.78 2.64
C VAL A 14 -3.30 -9.59 3.85
N LEU A 15 -4.46 -8.93 3.67
CA LEU A 15 -5.45 -8.71 4.74
C LEU A 15 -6.12 -10.00 5.22
N GLN A 16 -6.27 -11.01 4.35
CA GLN A 16 -6.76 -12.33 4.71
C GLN A 16 -5.72 -13.18 5.47
N GLY A 17 -4.52 -12.63 5.69
CA GLY A 17 -3.44 -13.32 6.41
C GLY A 17 -2.52 -14.12 5.50
N ASP A 18 -2.54 -13.88 4.18
CA ASP A 18 -1.50 -14.40 3.29
C ASP A 18 -0.20 -13.60 3.48
N GLU A 19 0.61 -14.08 4.43
CA GLU A 19 1.91 -13.52 4.83
C GLU A 19 3.06 -14.03 3.94
N SER A 20 2.71 -14.69 2.83
CA SER A 20 3.70 -15.23 1.91
C SER A 20 4.44 -14.10 1.19
N ARG A 21 5.72 -14.31 0.90
CA ARG A 21 6.50 -13.42 0.03
C ARG A 21 5.78 -13.15 -1.29
N GLN A 22 5.08 -14.16 -1.82
CA GLN A 22 4.35 -14.04 -3.07
C GLN A 22 3.22 -13.01 -3.00
N ALA A 23 2.45 -12.96 -1.91
CA ALA A 23 1.38 -11.98 -1.73
C ALA A 23 1.96 -10.55 -1.64
N ALA A 24 3.04 -10.38 -0.88
CA ALA A 24 3.76 -9.11 -0.79
C ALA A 24 4.33 -8.65 -2.15
N SER A 25 5.01 -9.53 -2.89
CA SER A 25 5.56 -9.19 -4.22
C SER A 25 4.47 -8.88 -5.25
N LEU A 26 3.30 -9.52 -5.17
CA LEU A 26 2.17 -9.19 -6.04
C LEU A 26 1.63 -7.80 -5.74
N LEU A 27 1.51 -7.44 -4.46
CA LEU A 27 1.09 -6.11 -4.06
C LEU A 27 2.10 -5.05 -4.49
N GLU A 28 3.38 -5.29 -4.26
CA GLU A 28 4.48 -4.41 -4.70
C GLU A 28 4.44 -4.20 -6.21
N GLY A 29 4.28 -5.28 -6.98
CA GLY A 29 4.19 -5.21 -8.44
C GLY A 29 3.05 -4.31 -8.91
N VAL A 30 1.87 -4.37 -8.27
CA VAL A 30 0.75 -3.47 -8.62
C VAL A 30 1.06 -2.02 -8.27
N VAL A 31 1.69 -1.76 -7.12
CA VAL A 31 2.06 -0.40 -6.72
C VAL A 31 3.07 0.20 -7.70
N LEU A 32 4.08 -0.57 -8.12
CA LEU A 32 5.10 -0.09 -9.07
C LEU A 32 4.57 0.05 -10.50
N ASP A 33 3.58 -0.75 -10.91
CA ASP A 33 2.99 -0.72 -12.26
C ASP A 33 1.98 0.43 -12.40
N ASP A 34 1.07 0.58 -11.43
CA ASP A 34 -0.08 1.48 -11.53
C ASP A 34 0.06 2.78 -10.71
N TYR A 35 0.96 2.84 -9.73
CA TYR A 35 1.09 3.95 -8.77
C TYR A 35 2.54 4.41 -8.55
N LEU A 36 3.38 4.30 -9.57
CA LEU A 36 4.78 4.70 -9.49
C LEU A 36 4.90 6.19 -9.12
N GLY A 37 5.50 6.48 -7.96
CA GLY A 37 5.70 7.84 -7.46
C GLY A 37 4.50 8.44 -6.70
N ASP A 38 3.50 7.64 -6.35
CA ASP A 38 2.40 8.08 -5.48
C ASP A 38 2.85 8.14 -4.02
N GLU A 39 2.98 9.36 -3.47
CA GLU A 39 3.40 9.62 -2.08
C GLU A 39 2.52 8.89 -1.05
N ARG A 40 1.26 8.63 -1.38
CA ARG A 40 0.32 7.91 -0.49
C ARG A 40 0.73 6.45 -0.28
N LEU A 41 1.52 5.88 -1.19
CA LEU A 41 1.93 4.48 -1.18
C LEU A 41 3.42 4.31 -0.90
N GLU A 42 4.20 5.38 -0.73
CA GLU A 42 5.64 5.29 -0.42
C GLU A 42 5.92 4.48 0.85
N GLU A 43 5.12 4.69 1.91
CA GLU A 43 5.23 3.91 3.16
C GLU A 43 5.00 2.42 2.91
N LEU A 44 4.05 2.08 2.02
CA LEU A 44 3.76 0.70 1.65
C LEU A 44 4.91 0.08 0.85
N VAL A 45 5.46 0.79 -0.14
CA VAL A 45 6.61 0.33 -0.93
C VAL A 45 7.82 0.09 -0.03
N TYR A 46 8.09 1.02 0.89
CA TYR A 46 9.17 0.89 1.86
C TYR A 46 8.99 -0.34 2.75
N MET A 47 7.78 -0.56 3.28
CA MET A 47 7.46 -1.74 4.08
C MET A 47 7.61 -3.05 3.31
N LEU A 48 7.13 -3.10 2.07
CA LEU A 48 7.26 -4.28 1.21
C LEU A 48 8.73 -4.60 0.90
N SER A 49 9.56 -3.58 0.71
CA SER A 49 11.00 -3.73 0.50
C SER A 49 11.71 -4.31 1.73
N MET A 50 11.20 -4.04 2.95
CA MET A 50 11.72 -4.60 4.19
C MET A 50 11.08 -5.94 4.60
N TYR A 51 9.97 -6.32 3.95
CA TYR A 51 9.22 -7.52 4.29
C TYR A 51 9.87 -8.77 3.68
N ALA A 52 10.74 -9.42 4.47
CA ALA A 52 11.45 -10.63 4.08
C ALA A 52 11.01 -11.86 4.90
N PRO A 53 9.80 -12.42 4.65
CA PRO A 53 9.36 -13.63 5.34
C PRO A 53 10.30 -14.79 5.01
N GLY A 54 10.67 -15.57 6.03
CA GLY A 54 11.53 -16.75 5.94
C GLY A 54 13.04 -16.51 5.88
N ALA A 55 13.51 -15.25 5.90
CA ALA A 55 14.94 -14.91 5.90
C ALA A 55 15.54 -14.64 7.29
N GLY A 56 14.73 -14.72 8.35
CA GLY A 56 15.09 -14.35 9.73
C GLY A 56 13.90 -13.73 10.46
N ALA A 57 14.12 -13.12 11.63
CA ALA A 57 13.11 -12.28 12.27
C ALA A 57 12.92 -11.03 11.38
N PRO A 58 11.75 -10.86 10.73
CA PRO A 58 11.54 -9.73 9.84
C PRO A 58 11.55 -8.43 10.66
N TYR A 59 12.14 -7.38 10.10
CA TYR A 59 12.14 -6.04 10.72
C TYR A 59 10.73 -5.51 10.94
N CYS A 60 9.78 -5.95 10.11
CA CYS A 60 8.37 -5.66 10.22
C CYS A 60 7.55 -6.94 10.28
N GLY A 61 6.69 -7.04 11.28
CA GLY A 61 5.79 -8.16 11.44
C GLY A 61 4.64 -8.14 10.42
N PRO A 62 3.97 -9.27 10.21
CA PRO A 62 2.81 -9.32 9.33
C PRO A 62 1.65 -8.45 9.80
N LYS A 63 1.56 -8.15 11.11
CA LYS A 63 0.59 -7.20 11.65
C LYS A 63 0.83 -5.79 11.10
N GLU A 64 2.07 -5.31 11.17
CA GLU A 64 2.43 -3.97 10.70
C GLU A 64 2.20 -3.84 9.19
N LEU A 65 2.51 -4.89 8.42
CA LEU A 65 2.22 -4.94 7.00
C LEU A 65 0.72 -4.75 6.74
N ARG A 66 -0.16 -5.45 7.47
CA ARG A 66 -1.62 -5.28 7.32
C ARG A 66 -2.08 -3.87 7.63
N GLU A 67 -1.60 -3.28 8.74
CA GLU A 67 -1.96 -1.92 9.14
C GLU A 67 -1.59 -0.90 8.04
N VAL A 68 -0.42 -1.03 7.43
CA VAL A 68 0.03 -0.16 6.33
C VAL A 68 -0.79 -0.38 5.05
N VAL A 69 -1.13 -1.63 4.74
CA VAL A 69 -2.01 -1.97 3.60
C VAL A 69 -3.42 -1.39 3.78
N GLU A 70 -3.98 -1.43 4.98
CA GLU A 70 -5.28 -0.82 5.30
C GLU A 70 -5.25 0.70 5.14
N ARG A 71 -4.18 1.36 5.62
CA ARG A 71 -3.98 2.81 5.44
C ARG A 71 -3.86 3.20 3.96
N ALA A 72 -3.09 2.44 3.19
CA ALA A 72 -2.94 2.64 1.75
C ALA A 72 -4.28 2.48 1.00
N LEU A 73 -5.05 1.44 1.31
CA LEU A 73 -6.40 1.24 0.76
C LEU A 73 -7.33 2.41 1.10
N SER A 74 -7.31 2.87 2.35
CA SER A 74 -8.10 4.01 2.78
C SER A 74 -7.74 5.28 1.99
N ALA A 75 -6.45 5.58 1.82
CA ALA A 75 -5.96 6.74 1.07
C ALA A 75 -6.29 6.71 -0.44
N LEU A 76 -6.45 5.52 -1.02
CA LEU A 76 -6.89 5.36 -2.41
C LEU A 76 -8.40 5.46 -2.57
N ARG A 77 -9.18 5.02 -1.58
CA ARG A 77 -10.66 5.10 -1.58
C ARG A 77 -11.18 6.47 -1.19
N HIS A 78 -10.46 7.15 -0.31
CA HIS A 78 -10.72 8.52 0.10
C HIS A 78 -9.53 9.36 -0.37
N PRO A 79 -9.51 9.78 -1.65
CA PRO A 79 -8.56 10.80 -2.07
C PRO A 79 -8.91 12.05 -1.26
N SER A 80 -8.16 12.32 -0.20
CA SER A 80 -8.44 13.44 0.69
C SER A 80 -8.67 14.70 -0.13
N GLU A 81 -9.92 15.16 -0.12
CA GLU A 81 -10.33 16.51 -0.44
C GLU A 81 -9.57 17.44 0.51
N GLU A 82 -8.36 17.88 0.16
CA GLU A 82 -7.69 19.01 0.83
C GLU A 82 -6.49 19.51 0.02
N ARG A 83 -6.77 20.10 -1.15
CA ARG A 83 -6.04 21.29 -1.66
C ARG A 83 -7.01 22.32 -2.24
N GLU A 84 -8.07 22.63 -1.50
CA GLU A 84 -8.65 23.97 -1.57
C GLU A 84 -7.81 24.92 -0.68
N HIS A 85 -6.64 25.35 -1.17
CA HIS A 85 -6.08 26.64 -0.77
C HIS A 85 -6.65 27.69 -1.73
N GLY A 86 -7.94 27.96 -1.56
CA GLY A 86 -8.66 29.00 -2.27
C GLY A 86 -9.34 29.96 -1.29
N CYS A 87 -8.58 30.83 -0.61
CA CYS A 87 -9.00 32.19 -0.21
C CYS A 87 -7.82 32.91 0.48
N GLY A 88 -7.43 34.16 0.22
CA GLY A 88 -8.14 35.20 -0.51
C GLY A 88 -7.17 36.20 -1.14
N ARG A 89 -7.61 36.69 -2.29
CA ARG A 89 -7.22 37.96 -2.90
C ARG A 89 -7.59 39.10 -1.94
N GLN A 90 -6.63 39.95 -1.58
CA GLN A 90 -6.82 41.38 -1.34
C GLN A 90 -5.61 42.12 -1.92
#